data_AF-A0A538NEM0-F1
#
_entry.id   AF-A0A538NEM0-F1
#
_cell.length_a   1.000
_cell.length_b   1.000
_cell.length_c   1.000
_cell.angle_alpha   90.00
_cell.angle_beta   90.00
_cell.angle_gamma   90.00
#
_symmetry.space_group_name_H-M   'P 1'
#
loop_
_entity.id
_entity.type
_entity.pdbx_description
1 polymer ?
#
loop_
_entity_poly.entity_id
_entity_poly.type
_entity_poly.pdbx_seq_one_letter_code
_entity_poly.pdbx_strand_id
1 'polypeptide(L)'
;LNNSFDKNFAQTEAEDFVAQLTESAKPLCELCVGHEWSFGKNRAGNLALLRKLGGRHHFNVVGIPPVKVNGAVVSSTAIRARIERGDFAGAAAMLGRDYTILGTVREGSKLGRQLGFPTANLSAHSEQFPPNGVYFVEAWFEGVLHHGVVNVGFRPTVSGEKAERVIEVHLLDFHRDIYGADIEIKFMQFLRPEKKFESVEALGQQIAADVKKARELCAV
;
A
#
# COMPACT_ATOMS: atom_id res chain seq x y z
N LEU A 1 12.79 9.49 19.81
CA LEU A 1 13.33 8.23 19.23
C LEU A 1 13.13 8.25 17.73
N ASN A 2 14.18 8.51 16.94
CA ASN A 2 14.14 8.38 15.49
C ASN A 2 15.08 7.25 15.08
N ASN A 3 14.74 6.04 15.50
CA ASN A 3 15.56 4.86 15.29
C ASN A 3 14.86 3.95 14.28
N SER A 4 15.55 3.59 13.21
CA SER A 4 15.16 2.42 12.40
C SER A 4 15.15 1.18 13.30
N PHE A 5 14.17 0.29 13.12
CA PHE A 5 14.17 -0.98 13.84
C PHE A 5 15.29 -1.88 13.29
N ASP A 6 16.47 -1.77 13.90
CA ASP A 6 17.65 -2.55 13.56
C ASP A 6 17.97 -3.59 14.65
N LYS A 7 19.03 -4.38 14.44
CA LYS A 7 19.44 -5.42 15.39
C LYS A 7 19.78 -4.83 16.76
N ASN A 8 20.37 -3.65 16.84
CA ASN A 8 20.78 -3.04 18.09
C ASN A 8 19.54 -2.56 18.86
N PHE A 9 18.63 -1.87 18.18
CA PHE A 9 17.37 -1.43 18.75
C PHE A 9 16.52 -2.61 19.24
N ALA A 10 16.49 -3.72 18.50
CA ALA A 10 15.77 -4.94 18.90
C ALA A 10 16.33 -5.61 20.17
N GLN A 11 17.57 -5.30 20.58
CA GLN A 11 18.15 -5.78 21.85
C GLN A 11 17.80 -4.91 23.06
N THR A 12 17.10 -3.80 22.88
CA THR A 12 16.72 -2.89 23.99
C THR A 12 15.80 -3.61 24.96
N GLU A 13 16.16 -3.69 26.24
CA GLU A 13 15.30 -4.26 27.27
C GLU A 13 14.04 -3.39 27.47
N ALA A 14 12.95 -3.98 27.95
CA ALA A 14 11.65 -3.30 28.02
C ALA A 14 11.69 -2.06 28.93
N GLU A 15 12.36 -2.17 30.07
CA GLU A 15 12.58 -1.08 31.03
C GLU A 15 13.38 0.07 30.41
N ASP A 16 14.46 -0.25 29.71
CA ASP A 16 15.33 0.74 29.06
C ASP A 16 14.56 1.50 27.96
N PHE A 17 13.72 0.78 27.20
CA PHE A 17 12.87 1.40 26.19
C PHE A 17 11.91 2.42 26.81
N VAL A 18 11.27 2.11 27.93
CA VAL A 18 10.35 3.05 28.62
C VAL A 18 11.09 4.23 29.24
N ALA A 19 12.28 3.99 29.80
CA ALA A 19 13.13 5.07 30.33
C ALA A 19 13.53 6.06 29.22
N GLN A 20 14.01 5.56 28.09
CA GLN A 20 14.35 6.37 26.91
C GLN A 20 13.15 7.13 26.35
N LEU A 21 11.98 6.48 26.31
CA LEU A 21 10.74 7.11 25.85
C LEU A 21 10.33 8.27 26.76
N THR A 22 10.36 8.04 28.08
CA THR A 22 10.03 9.05 29.09
C THR A 22 11.01 10.23 29.03
N GLU A 23 12.30 9.97 28.79
CA GLU A 23 13.30 11.02 28.63
C GLU A 23 13.10 11.83 27.34
N SER A 24 12.79 11.15 26.24
CA SER A 24 12.60 11.78 24.93
C SER A 24 11.35 12.64 24.84
N ALA A 25 10.32 12.34 25.64
CA ALA A 25 8.99 12.94 25.53
C ALA A 25 8.57 13.62 26.84
N LYS A 26 9.36 14.59 27.37
CA LYS A 26 9.05 15.27 28.64
C LYS A 26 8.16 16.52 28.46
N PRO A 27 7.05 16.66 29.23
CA PRO A 27 6.48 15.65 30.13
C PRO A 27 5.66 14.59 29.37
N LEU A 28 5.89 13.32 29.70
CA LEU A 28 5.07 12.22 29.19
C LEU A 28 3.93 12.02 30.19
N CYS A 29 2.69 12.28 29.78
CA CYS A 29 1.54 12.22 30.68
C CYS A 29 0.72 10.93 30.50
N GLU A 30 0.56 10.47 29.27
CA GLU A 30 -0.25 9.29 28.96
C GLU A 30 0.24 8.59 27.71
N LEU A 31 0.12 7.26 27.69
CA LEU A 31 0.45 6.41 26.57
C LEU A 31 -0.70 5.44 26.27
N CYS A 32 -1.21 5.52 25.04
CA CYS A 32 -2.31 4.71 24.55
C CYS A 32 -1.77 3.65 23.58
N VAL A 33 -1.95 2.36 23.90
CA VAL A 33 -1.48 1.24 23.07
C VAL A 33 -2.55 0.20 22.88
N GLY A 34 -2.47 -0.55 21.78
CA GLY A 34 -3.33 -1.71 21.57
C GLY A 34 -3.16 -2.74 22.69
N HIS A 35 -4.23 -3.41 23.06
CA HIS A 35 -4.21 -4.41 24.15
C HIS A 35 -3.17 -5.52 23.96
N GLU A 36 -2.94 -5.93 22.70
CA GLU A 36 -1.98 -6.96 22.32
C GLU A 36 -0.58 -6.41 21.98
N TRP A 37 -0.30 -5.14 22.32
CA TRP A 37 0.97 -4.51 22.04
C TRP A 37 2.08 -5.09 22.93
N SER A 38 3.24 -5.32 22.31
CA SER A 38 4.44 -5.80 22.97
C SER A 38 5.65 -4.99 22.56
N PHE A 39 6.61 -4.85 23.45
CA PHE A 39 7.81 -4.05 23.23
C PHE A 39 9.01 -4.64 23.95
N GLY A 40 10.19 -4.05 23.73
CA GLY A 40 11.45 -4.55 24.26
C GLY A 40 11.91 -5.85 23.62
N LYS A 41 13.13 -6.24 23.97
CA LYS A 41 13.79 -7.45 23.50
C LYS A 41 12.91 -8.67 23.71
N ASN A 42 12.86 -9.53 22.69
CA ASN A 42 12.08 -10.76 22.68
C ASN A 42 10.59 -10.58 23.06
N ARG A 43 10.02 -9.37 22.84
CA ARG A 43 8.63 -9.03 23.22
C ARG A 43 8.37 -9.20 24.72
N ALA A 44 9.38 -9.00 25.56
CA ALA A 44 9.26 -9.18 27.01
C ALA A 44 8.32 -8.14 27.68
N GLY A 45 8.18 -6.96 27.06
CA GLY A 45 7.23 -5.94 27.49
C GLY A 45 5.81 -6.19 26.96
N ASN A 46 4.83 -5.97 27.82
CA ASN A 46 3.40 -6.05 27.52
C ASN A 46 2.64 -4.94 28.28
N LEU A 47 1.32 -4.84 28.09
CA LEU A 47 0.50 -3.81 28.73
C LEU A 47 0.60 -3.80 30.27
N ALA A 48 0.71 -4.97 30.90
CA ALA A 48 0.83 -5.07 32.34
C ALA A 48 2.17 -4.52 32.85
N LEU A 49 3.28 -4.88 32.18
CA LEU A 49 4.59 -4.30 32.48
C LEU A 49 4.60 -2.79 32.25
N LEU A 50 4.01 -2.34 31.14
CA LEU A 50 3.95 -0.92 30.79
C LEU A 50 3.20 -0.10 31.84
N ARG A 51 2.07 -0.59 32.36
CA ARG A 51 1.34 0.06 33.47
C ARG A 51 2.20 0.17 34.73
N LYS A 52 2.93 -0.90 35.07
CA LYS A 52 3.85 -0.90 36.22
C LYS A 52 4.96 0.14 36.05
N LEU A 53 5.55 0.23 34.85
CA LEU A 53 6.59 1.21 34.52
C LEU A 53 6.01 2.63 34.46
N GLY A 54 4.81 2.81 33.90
CA GLY A 54 4.09 4.10 33.90
C GLY A 54 3.90 4.66 35.30
N GLY A 55 3.52 3.83 36.27
CA GLY A 55 3.44 4.24 37.68
C GLY A 55 4.78 4.71 38.27
N ARG A 56 5.90 4.09 37.87
CA ARG A 56 7.25 4.49 38.32
C ARG A 56 7.76 5.76 37.64
N HIS A 57 7.37 5.98 36.39
CA HIS A 57 7.78 7.11 35.56
C HIS A 57 6.75 8.24 35.51
N HIS A 58 5.68 8.16 36.30
CA HIS A 58 4.61 9.15 36.45
C HIS A 58 3.82 9.47 35.17
N PHE A 59 3.49 8.44 34.37
CA PHE A 59 2.58 8.55 33.23
C PHE A 59 1.48 7.48 33.24
N ASN A 60 0.32 7.82 32.67
CA ASN A 60 -0.84 6.94 32.54
C ASN A 60 -0.71 5.99 31.36
N VAL A 61 -1.33 4.82 31.46
CA VAL A 61 -1.32 3.83 30.37
C VAL A 61 -2.73 3.34 30.08
N VAL A 62 -3.19 3.59 28.86
CA VAL A 62 -4.50 3.17 28.36
C VAL A 62 -4.32 2.03 27.36
N GLY A 63 -4.98 0.91 27.64
CA GLY A 63 -5.04 -0.23 26.71
C GLY A 63 -6.28 -0.11 25.83
N ILE A 64 -6.08 0.06 24.52
CA ILE A 64 -7.15 0.20 23.55
C ILE A 64 -7.60 -1.20 23.09
N PRO A 65 -8.88 -1.56 23.25
CA PRO A 65 -9.39 -2.84 22.77
C PRO A 65 -9.34 -2.91 21.23
N PRO A 66 -9.27 -4.12 20.66
CA PRO A 66 -9.27 -4.28 19.22
C PRO A 66 -10.57 -3.75 18.60
N VAL A 67 -10.46 -2.97 17.53
CA VAL A 67 -11.59 -2.52 16.72
C VAL A 67 -12.14 -3.71 15.93
N LYS A 68 -13.48 -3.83 15.85
CA LYS A 68 -14.15 -4.86 15.07
C LYS A 68 -15.14 -4.26 14.08
N VAL A 69 -15.17 -4.82 12.87
CA VAL A 69 -16.16 -4.52 11.82
C VAL A 69 -16.80 -5.84 11.40
N ASN A 70 -18.14 -5.90 11.46
CA ASN A 70 -18.91 -7.13 11.17
C ASN A 70 -18.40 -8.36 11.94
N GLY A 71 -18.00 -8.18 13.20
CA GLY A 71 -17.48 -9.23 14.07
C GLY A 71 -16.00 -9.60 13.85
N ALA A 72 -15.37 -9.16 12.76
CA ALA A 72 -13.96 -9.41 12.48
C ALA A 72 -13.06 -8.31 13.07
N VAL A 73 -11.91 -8.70 13.63
CA VAL A 73 -10.90 -7.75 14.13
C VAL A 73 -10.26 -7.01 12.96
N VAL A 74 -10.23 -5.68 13.05
CA VAL A 74 -9.50 -4.81 12.12
C VAL A 74 -8.01 -4.92 12.43
N SER A 75 -7.23 -5.37 11.45
CA SER A 75 -5.76 -5.47 11.55
C SER A 75 -5.13 -5.32 10.17
N SER A 76 -3.87 -4.91 10.11
CA SER A 76 -3.13 -4.82 8.85
C SER A 76 -3.09 -6.16 8.11
N THR A 77 -2.93 -7.29 8.82
CA THR A 77 -2.95 -8.62 8.21
C THR A 77 -4.30 -8.93 7.55
N ALA A 78 -5.41 -8.64 8.24
CA ALA A 78 -6.75 -8.84 7.68
C ALA A 78 -7.01 -7.95 6.46
N ILE A 79 -6.60 -6.68 6.52
CA ILE A 79 -6.73 -5.73 5.41
C ILE A 79 -5.90 -6.19 4.21
N ARG A 80 -4.64 -6.58 4.41
CA ARG A 80 -3.77 -7.07 3.32
C ARG A 80 -4.36 -8.30 2.64
N ALA A 81 -4.83 -9.27 3.42
CA ALA A 81 -5.46 -10.47 2.87
C ALA A 81 -6.73 -10.17 2.05
N ARG A 82 -7.48 -9.12 2.42
CA ARG A 82 -8.65 -8.64 1.65
C ARG A 82 -8.22 -8.01 0.33
N ILE A 83 -7.16 -7.21 0.34
CA ILE A 83 -6.62 -6.59 -0.88
C ILE A 83 -6.05 -7.67 -1.82
N GLU A 84 -5.28 -8.63 -1.31
CA GLU A 84 -4.66 -9.71 -2.08
C GLU A 84 -5.66 -10.57 -2.87
N ARG A 85 -6.89 -10.70 -2.37
CA ARG A 85 -7.98 -11.43 -3.04
C ARG A 85 -8.92 -10.54 -3.86
N GLY A 86 -8.64 -9.24 -3.94
CA GLY A 86 -9.45 -8.27 -4.68
C GLY A 86 -10.74 -7.84 -3.97
N ASP A 87 -10.87 -8.10 -2.66
CA ASP A 87 -12.02 -7.68 -1.85
C ASP A 87 -11.83 -6.24 -1.33
N PHE A 88 -11.90 -5.29 -2.26
CA PHE A 88 -11.70 -3.87 -1.97
C PHE A 88 -12.79 -3.30 -1.05
N ALA A 89 -14.04 -3.73 -1.20
CA ALA A 89 -15.15 -3.30 -0.34
C ALA A 89 -14.94 -3.77 1.11
N GLY A 90 -14.51 -5.02 1.31
CA GLY A 90 -14.19 -5.54 2.63
C GLY A 90 -12.97 -4.85 3.25
N ALA A 91 -11.96 -4.50 2.44
CA ALA A 91 -10.83 -3.69 2.90
C ALA A 91 -11.28 -2.27 3.29
N ALA A 92 -12.13 -1.63 2.49
CA ALA A 92 -12.63 -0.28 2.73
C ALA A 92 -13.46 -0.20 4.02
N ALA A 93 -14.30 -1.19 4.29
CA ALA A 93 -15.06 -1.29 5.53
C ALA A 93 -14.15 -1.35 6.77
N MET A 94 -12.98 -1.98 6.67
CA MET A 94 -12.00 -2.04 7.77
C MET A 94 -11.15 -0.76 7.87
N LEU A 95 -10.82 -0.13 6.73
CA LEU A 95 -10.01 1.09 6.66
C LEU A 95 -10.79 2.35 7.03
N GLY A 96 -12.12 2.35 6.85
CA GLY A 96 -12.96 3.55 6.92
C GLY A 96 -12.83 4.48 5.71
N ARG A 97 -12.15 4.01 4.65
CA ARG A 97 -11.95 4.71 3.37
C ARG A 97 -11.65 3.71 2.28
N ASP A 98 -11.75 4.13 1.02
CA ASP A 98 -11.33 3.29 -0.11
C ASP A 98 -9.82 2.99 -0.06
N TYR A 99 -9.48 1.79 -0.51
CA TYR A 99 -8.10 1.38 -0.68
C TYR A 99 -7.48 2.06 -1.91
N THR A 100 -6.29 2.63 -1.71
CA THR A 100 -5.51 3.32 -2.73
C THR A 100 -4.05 2.87 -2.69
N ILE A 101 -3.37 2.97 -3.83
CA ILE A 101 -1.91 2.88 -3.93
C ILE A 101 -1.36 4.27 -4.21
N LEU A 102 -0.55 4.79 -3.31
CA LEU A 102 0.31 5.92 -3.59
C LEU A 102 1.64 5.41 -4.14
N GLY A 103 2.13 6.02 -5.20
CA GLY A 103 3.46 5.71 -5.66
C GLY A 103 4.06 6.76 -6.55
N THR A 104 5.38 6.67 -6.71
CA THR A 104 6.15 7.60 -7.53
C THR A 104 6.29 7.04 -8.92
N VAL A 105 5.99 7.86 -9.93
CA VAL A 105 6.11 7.46 -11.33
C VAL A 105 7.57 7.33 -11.74
N ARG A 106 7.89 6.22 -12.39
CA ARG A 106 9.21 5.88 -12.93
C ARG A 106 9.14 5.62 -14.43
N GLU A 107 10.27 5.81 -15.09
CA GLU A 107 10.41 5.39 -16.49
C GLU A 107 10.19 3.88 -16.63
N GLY A 108 9.48 3.49 -17.70
CA GLY A 108 9.25 2.09 -18.04
C GLY A 108 9.87 1.68 -19.36
N SER A 109 9.46 0.52 -19.87
CA SER A 109 9.99 -0.11 -21.09
C SER A 109 9.72 0.69 -22.37
N LYS A 110 8.95 1.79 -22.29
CA LYS A 110 8.52 2.67 -23.39
C LYS A 110 7.77 1.96 -24.53
N LEU A 111 7.48 0.66 -24.41
CA LEU A 111 6.78 -0.14 -25.42
C LEU A 111 5.35 0.35 -25.64
N GLY A 112 4.60 0.66 -24.58
CA GLY A 112 3.26 1.23 -24.68
C GLY A 112 3.24 2.53 -25.48
N ARG A 113 4.26 3.39 -25.30
CA ARG A 113 4.40 4.65 -26.05
C ARG A 113 4.55 4.42 -27.56
N GLN A 114 5.26 3.37 -27.98
CA GLN A 114 5.39 3.00 -29.40
C GLN A 114 4.05 2.54 -30.01
N LEU A 115 3.15 2.00 -29.18
CA LEU A 115 1.82 1.53 -29.55
C LEU A 115 0.73 2.63 -29.45
N GLY A 116 1.10 3.86 -29.09
CA GLY A 116 0.14 4.95 -28.87
C GLY A 116 -0.52 4.99 -27.49
N PHE A 117 -0.08 4.13 -26.56
CA PHE A 117 -0.60 4.02 -25.20
C PHE A 117 0.54 4.24 -24.19
N PRO A 118 0.98 5.50 -23.97
CA PRO A 118 2.08 5.78 -23.05
C PRO A 118 1.73 5.25 -21.65
N THR A 119 2.57 4.33 -21.14
CA THR A 119 2.47 3.78 -19.80
C THR A 119 3.64 4.28 -18.95
N ALA A 120 3.40 4.40 -17.66
CA ALA A 120 4.44 4.69 -16.68
C ALA A 120 4.44 3.64 -15.57
N ASN A 121 5.61 3.33 -15.04
CA ASN A 121 5.70 2.41 -13.91
C ASN A 121 5.43 3.17 -12.62
N LEU A 122 4.69 2.56 -11.70
CA LEU A 122 4.46 3.10 -10.36
C LEU A 122 5.31 2.34 -9.35
N SER A 123 6.20 3.07 -8.67
CA SER A 123 6.95 2.58 -7.51
C SER A 123 6.14 2.87 -6.25
N ALA A 124 5.43 1.86 -5.77
CA ALA A 124 4.58 1.96 -4.60
C ALA A 124 5.40 2.15 -3.30
N HIS A 125 4.89 2.95 -2.36
CA HIS A 125 5.49 3.26 -1.06
C HIS A 125 5.22 2.18 0.01
N SER A 126 5.31 0.90 -0.36
CA SER A 126 5.08 -0.31 0.48
C SER A 126 3.61 -0.77 0.62
N GLU A 127 2.75 -0.42 -0.34
CA GLU A 127 1.36 -0.84 -0.37
C GLU A 127 1.21 -2.31 -0.78
N GLN A 128 0.16 -2.94 -0.26
CA GLN A 128 -0.21 -4.31 -0.62
C GLN A 128 -0.88 -4.36 -1.98
N PHE A 129 -0.30 -5.03 -2.98
CA PHE A 129 -0.92 -5.06 -4.30
C PHE A 129 -2.16 -5.98 -4.35
N PRO A 130 -3.17 -5.64 -5.19
CA PRO A 130 -4.37 -6.47 -5.42
C PRO A 130 -4.03 -7.78 -6.16
N PRO A 131 -4.94 -8.58 -6.73
CA PRO A 131 -4.57 -9.66 -7.67
C PRO A 131 -3.88 -9.13 -8.93
N ASN A 132 -3.15 -9.99 -9.64
CA ASN A 132 -2.62 -9.63 -10.96
C ASN A 132 -3.74 -9.46 -12.00
N GLY A 133 -3.54 -8.52 -12.92
CA GLY A 133 -4.45 -8.28 -14.02
C GLY A 133 -4.57 -6.81 -14.38
N VAL A 134 -5.52 -6.52 -15.25
CA VAL A 134 -5.80 -5.19 -15.77
C VAL A 134 -7.05 -4.64 -15.11
N TYR A 135 -6.98 -3.38 -14.65
CA TYR A 135 -8.01 -2.69 -13.91
C TYR A 135 -8.34 -1.35 -14.55
N PHE A 136 -9.60 -0.96 -14.50
CA PHE A 136 -10.02 0.43 -14.60
C PHE A 136 -9.80 1.11 -13.26
N VAL A 137 -9.22 2.30 -13.27
CA VAL A 137 -8.82 3.02 -12.07
C VAL A 137 -9.19 4.50 -12.14
N GLU A 138 -9.38 5.07 -10.96
CA GLU A 138 -9.29 6.50 -10.69
C GLU A 138 -7.85 6.81 -10.25
N ALA A 139 -7.26 7.87 -10.79
CA ALA A 139 -5.91 8.29 -10.47
C ALA A 139 -5.88 9.80 -10.15
N TRP A 140 -5.36 10.17 -8.99
CA TRP A 140 -5.14 11.55 -8.61
C TRP A 140 -3.70 11.95 -8.92
N PHE A 141 -3.55 13.01 -9.70
CA PHE A 141 -2.27 13.64 -10.01
C PHE A 141 -2.40 15.15 -9.78
N GLU A 142 -1.54 15.73 -8.94
CA GLU A 142 -1.62 17.15 -8.54
C GLU A 142 -3.02 17.57 -8.02
N GLY A 143 -3.73 16.64 -7.36
CA GLY A 143 -5.09 16.85 -6.86
C GLY A 143 -6.20 16.79 -7.92
N VAL A 144 -5.86 16.57 -9.19
CA VAL A 144 -6.80 16.41 -10.30
C VAL A 144 -7.10 14.93 -10.51
N LEU A 145 -8.38 14.60 -10.61
CA LEU A 145 -8.84 13.25 -10.90
C LEU A 145 -8.71 12.96 -12.40
N HIS A 146 -8.09 11.82 -12.70
CA HIS A 146 -7.99 11.23 -14.02
C HIS A 146 -8.51 9.79 -14.00
N HIS A 147 -8.96 9.32 -15.16
CA HIS A 147 -9.28 7.93 -15.37
C HIS A 147 -8.12 7.21 -16.04
N GLY A 148 -7.96 5.92 -15.76
CA GLY A 148 -6.84 5.15 -16.29
C GLY A 148 -7.10 3.66 -16.40
N VAL A 149 -6.16 3.01 -17.05
CA VAL A 149 -5.99 1.56 -17.06
C VAL A 149 -4.70 1.23 -16.33
N VAL A 150 -4.76 0.32 -15.38
CA VAL A 150 -3.59 -0.18 -14.66
C VAL A 150 -3.40 -1.66 -14.92
N ASN A 151 -2.18 -2.05 -15.27
CA ASN A 151 -1.74 -3.44 -15.27
C ASN A 151 -0.93 -3.71 -14.00
N VAL A 152 -1.37 -4.69 -13.20
CA VAL A 152 -0.61 -5.20 -12.06
C VAL A 152 -0.08 -6.59 -12.44
N GLY A 153 1.23 -6.73 -12.50
CA GLY A 153 1.84 -7.91 -13.10
C GLY A 153 3.29 -8.15 -12.71
N PHE A 154 3.91 -9.17 -13.28
CA PHE A 154 5.34 -9.41 -13.10
C PHE A 154 6.13 -8.98 -14.33
N ARG A 155 7.29 -8.35 -14.11
CA ARG A 155 8.25 -8.18 -15.20
C ARG A 155 8.80 -9.54 -15.63
N PRO A 156 8.95 -9.80 -16.94
CA PRO A 156 9.77 -10.91 -17.42
C PRO A 156 11.20 -10.70 -16.93
N THR A 157 11.68 -11.57 -16.04
CA THR A 157 13.05 -11.50 -15.51
C THR A 157 14.05 -12.09 -16.50
N VAL A 158 15.17 -11.41 -16.73
CA VAL A 158 16.36 -12.03 -17.28
C VAL A 158 16.96 -12.93 -16.18
N SER A 159 17.46 -14.10 -16.56
CA SER A 159 17.87 -15.18 -15.64
C SER A 159 18.70 -14.70 -14.45
N GLY A 160 18.17 -14.87 -13.23
CA GLY A 160 18.86 -14.59 -11.96
C GLY A 160 18.24 -13.48 -11.12
N GLU A 161 17.40 -12.62 -11.70
CA GLU A 161 16.68 -11.58 -10.95
C GLU A 161 15.38 -12.12 -10.34
N LYS A 162 15.03 -11.64 -9.14
CA LYS A 162 13.72 -11.95 -8.54
C LYS A 162 12.63 -11.30 -9.38
N ALA A 163 11.56 -12.06 -9.66
CA ALA A 163 10.38 -11.52 -10.32
C ALA A 163 9.79 -10.37 -9.49
N GLU A 164 9.97 -9.15 -9.99
CA GLU A 164 9.40 -7.96 -9.37
C GLU A 164 7.99 -7.75 -9.89
N ARG A 165 7.07 -7.57 -8.94
CA ARG A 165 5.70 -7.22 -9.24
C ARG A 165 5.63 -5.71 -9.49
N VAL A 166 5.08 -5.31 -10.63
CA VAL A 166 5.03 -3.93 -11.10
C VAL A 166 3.60 -3.49 -11.35
N ILE A 167 3.41 -2.17 -11.24
CA ILE A 167 2.17 -1.48 -11.60
C ILE A 167 2.50 -0.58 -12.78
N GLU A 168 1.86 -0.82 -13.92
CA GLU A 168 1.95 0.03 -15.10
C GLU A 168 0.64 0.78 -15.26
N VAL A 169 0.70 2.11 -15.25
CA VAL A 169 -0.47 2.99 -15.40
C VAL A 169 -0.49 3.65 -16.77
N HIS A 170 -1.65 3.66 -17.40
CA HIS A 170 -1.98 4.46 -18.57
C HIS A 170 -3.15 5.39 -18.22
N LEU A 171 -2.90 6.70 -18.14
CA LEU A 171 -3.95 7.70 -17.94
C LEU A 171 -4.63 8.02 -19.26
N LEU A 172 -5.97 8.01 -19.26
CA LEU A 172 -6.79 8.32 -20.43
C LEU A 172 -6.76 9.82 -20.73
N ASP A 173 -6.70 10.17 -22.02
CA ASP A 173 -6.73 11.55 -22.51
C ASP A 173 -5.68 12.49 -21.85
N PHE A 174 -4.53 11.92 -21.49
CA PHE A 174 -3.49 12.60 -20.74
C PHE A 174 -2.21 12.71 -21.56
N HIS A 175 -1.68 13.93 -21.68
CA HIS A 175 -0.57 14.26 -22.59
C HIS A 175 0.60 14.97 -21.91
N ARG A 176 0.65 15.01 -20.58
CA ARG A 176 1.78 15.59 -19.82
C ARG A 176 2.77 14.50 -19.42
N ASP A 177 4.02 14.92 -19.19
CA ASP A 177 4.98 14.09 -18.49
C ASP A 177 4.69 14.11 -16.98
N ILE A 178 4.77 12.94 -16.34
CA ILE A 178 4.49 12.72 -14.92
C ILE A 178 5.65 12.00 -14.21
N TYR A 179 6.79 11.78 -14.87
CA TYR A 179 7.93 11.11 -14.25
C TYR A 179 8.43 11.84 -13.00
N GLY A 180 8.71 11.07 -11.95
CA GLY A 180 9.17 11.58 -10.67
C GLY A 180 8.07 12.17 -9.78
N ALA A 181 6.84 12.33 -10.27
CA ALA A 181 5.72 12.77 -9.46
C ALA A 181 5.02 11.60 -8.75
N ASP A 182 4.32 11.93 -7.68
CA ASP A 182 3.46 10.98 -6.98
C ASP A 182 2.05 10.97 -7.57
N ILE A 183 1.48 9.77 -7.66
CA ILE A 183 0.09 9.55 -8.08
C ILE A 183 -0.56 8.59 -7.10
N GLU A 184 -1.82 8.88 -6.76
CA GLU A 184 -2.65 7.99 -5.96
C GLU A 184 -3.65 7.27 -6.87
N ILE A 185 -3.70 5.93 -6.80
CA ILE A 185 -4.55 5.09 -7.64
C ILE A 185 -5.59 4.37 -6.78
N LYS A 186 -6.87 4.54 -7.12
CA LYS A 186 -7.98 3.73 -6.61
C LYS A 186 -8.44 2.73 -7.66
N PHE A 187 -8.54 1.47 -7.25
CA PHE A 187 -9.00 0.37 -8.11
C PHE A 187 -10.51 0.34 -8.18
N MET A 188 -11.08 0.55 -9.36
CA MET A 188 -12.54 0.63 -9.56
C MET A 188 -13.09 -0.71 -10.02
N GLN A 189 -12.53 -1.26 -11.10
CA GLN A 189 -13.06 -2.48 -11.71
C GLN A 189 -11.97 -3.34 -12.33
N PHE A 190 -12.02 -4.65 -12.07
CA PHE A 190 -11.21 -5.64 -12.76
C PHE A 190 -11.70 -5.83 -14.20
N LEU A 191 -10.81 -5.65 -15.18
CA LEU A 191 -11.13 -5.77 -16.60
C LEU A 191 -10.84 -7.17 -17.14
N ARG A 192 -9.66 -7.74 -16.80
CA ARG A 192 -9.21 -9.07 -17.23
C ARG A 192 -7.94 -9.53 -16.49
N PRO A 193 -7.63 -10.85 -16.48
CA PRO A 193 -6.34 -11.35 -16.01
C PRO A 193 -5.18 -10.95 -16.93
N GLU A 194 -3.95 -11.10 -16.42
CA GLU A 194 -2.73 -10.99 -17.24
C GLU A 194 -2.75 -12.02 -18.39
N LYS A 195 -2.19 -11.63 -19.53
CA LYS A 195 -2.11 -12.46 -20.73
C LYS A 195 -0.74 -12.25 -21.38
N LYS A 196 -0.12 -13.33 -21.83
CA LYS A 196 1.06 -13.27 -22.71
C LYS A 196 0.58 -13.08 -24.15
N PHE A 197 1.29 -12.24 -24.90
CA PHE A 197 1.00 -11.98 -26.30
C PHE A 197 2.11 -12.55 -27.18
N GLU A 198 1.70 -13.09 -28.33
CA GLU A 198 2.61 -13.71 -29.31
C GLU A 198 3.28 -12.66 -30.22
N SER A 199 2.72 -11.44 -30.28
CA SER A 199 3.28 -10.34 -31.05
C SER A 199 2.96 -8.96 -30.43
N VAL A 200 3.69 -7.95 -30.88
CA VAL A 200 3.50 -6.54 -30.45
C VAL A 200 2.16 -5.99 -30.95
N GLU A 201 1.71 -6.41 -32.12
CA GLU A 201 0.39 -6.07 -32.68
C GLU A 201 -0.74 -6.65 -31.84
N ALA A 202 -0.63 -7.93 -31.42
CA ALA A 202 -1.62 -8.57 -30.56
C ALA A 202 -1.71 -7.88 -29.18
N LEU A 203 -0.57 -7.46 -28.62
CA LEU A 203 -0.52 -6.64 -27.42
C LEU A 203 -1.24 -5.30 -27.63
N GLY A 204 -0.92 -4.57 -28.71
CA GLY A 204 -1.54 -3.29 -29.03
C GLY A 204 -3.06 -3.37 -29.20
N GLN A 205 -3.56 -4.40 -29.89
CA GLN A 205 -5.00 -4.65 -30.04
C GLN A 205 -5.68 -4.88 -28.69
N GLN A 206 -5.06 -5.63 -27.79
CA GLN A 206 -5.62 -5.86 -26.46
C GLN A 206 -5.62 -4.58 -25.62
N ILE A 207 -4.54 -3.80 -25.64
CA ILE A 207 -4.49 -2.51 -24.92
C ILE A 207 -5.60 -1.58 -25.43
N ALA A 208 -5.81 -1.50 -26.75
CA ALA A 208 -6.89 -0.71 -27.34
C ALA A 208 -8.28 -1.17 -26.85
N ALA A 209 -8.52 -2.49 -26.75
CA ALA A 209 -9.75 -3.04 -26.22
C ALA A 209 -9.94 -2.73 -24.72
N ASP A 210 -8.86 -2.81 -23.92
CA ASP A 210 -8.89 -2.49 -22.49
C ASP A 210 -9.20 -1.00 -22.27
N VAL A 211 -8.58 -0.10 -23.05
CA VAL A 211 -8.85 1.34 -23.03
C VAL A 211 -10.29 1.65 -23.46
N LYS A 212 -10.79 1.00 -24.51
CA LYS A 212 -12.18 1.17 -24.95
C LYS A 212 -13.15 0.79 -23.83
N LYS A 213 -12.95 -0.37 -23.19
CA LYS A 213 -13.76 -0.82 -22.07
C LYS A 213 -13.69 0.14 -20.88
N ALA A 214 -12.51 0.66 -20.56
CA ALA A 214 -12.35 1.67 -19.51
C ALA A 214 -13.12 2.97 -19.82
N ARG A 215 -13.13 3.42 -21.08
CA ARG A 215 -13.93 4.59 -21.50
C ARG A 215 -15.43 4.36 -21.38
N GLU A 216 -15.90 3.16 -21.69
CA GLU A 216 -17.31 2.79 -21.51
C GLU A 216 -17.72 2.85 -20.02
N LEU A 217 -16.80 2.54 -19.10
CA LEU A 217 -17.01 2.67 -17.66
C LEU A 217 -16.96 4.11 -17.13
N CYS A 218 -16.29 5.02 -17.84
CA CYS A 218 -16.25 6.45 -17.46
C CYS A 218 -17.57 7.18 -17.69
N ALA A 219 -18.44 6.64 -18.55
CA ALA A 219 -19.69 7.27 -18.98
C ALA A 219 -20.89 6.94 -18.07
N VAL A 220 -20.66 6.19 -16.99
CA VAL A 220 -21.65 5.74 -16.01
C VAL A 220 -21.44 6.48 -14.71
#